data_AF-A0A2D5JMA4-F1
#
_entry.id   AF-A0A2D5JMA4-F1
#
_cell.length_a   1.000
_cell.length_b   1.000
_cell.length_c   1.000
_cell.angle_alpha   90.00
_cell.angle_beta   90.00
_cell.angle_gamma   90.00
#
_symmetry.space_group_name_H-M   'P 1'
#
loop_
_entity.id
_entity.type
_entity.pdbx_description
1 polymer ?
#
loop_
_entity_poly.entity_id
_entity_poly.type
_entity_poly.pdbx_seq_one_letter_code
_entity_poly.pdbx_strand_id
1 'polypeptide(L)'
;MSAPLSLKKLTLSLILQLLFFDNQSFSQELSIIKTENFSSVLENKINTEDMPEDVISIYKSSIDIWNNKLNFREKELTLSIINSLNYNNNFEFNFFLKYLNLVLNNKLLRQNKLQSFLYYYSNILINQNLDDDYFKIILNKIENNLFVDSPSHRLYNDKNFTIDIDEAPPFVSMGYSDQTLGAMVFVFSDVELRYVHEYGSFVIKTNQLKFYPDLKVINGQNGQINFLFLNKYIETEKINLNNFSIDLDNGNIISNSAQLFSKNYKKIVGSFYFDPLSQKDSGSNQFTFQSSFNDNEIIISGVAKLISGITIKGNNFSTSSKSGKKSKLIFLLQENKKIIIKSNSFLLSENEISSPNSRFTFLDDNDSLYHPSLELKYITNSNQLQLFNLEGALKNTPFYSTFFDVEIISDYMYYSPGQRLMNFGIIMAPDQRPVNVKSLNYFSEKIINELTDLNGVNILKATYNYAIKNKRLDFFIDDLSYFLKTNSGLIRGGVLSLWRQGFINYDSSSGLIQVLPKTRHYFLSHLKRSDFDEYSFSSISQSSNNIKYDIKEKKMFFEGVDKITLSKKKQNGSFSKRWESTT
;
A
#
# COMPACT_ATOMS: atom_id res chain seq x y z
N MET A 1 -32.89 -7.25 -32.68
CA MET A 1 -33.70 -6.05 -33.00
C MET A 1 -34.32 -5.56 -31.70
N SER A 2 -33.68 -4.57 -31.09
CA SER A 2 -34.19 -3.80 -29.96
C SER A 2 -33.81 -2.35 -30.26
N ALA A 3 -34.74 -1.59 -30.84
CA ALA A 3 -34.65 -0.14 -30.79
C ALA A 3 -35.12 0.26 -29.40
N PRO A 4 -34.21 0.73 -28.52
CA PRO A 4 -34.49 2.02 -27.88
C PRO A 4 -33.22 2.73 -27.41
N LEU A 5 -33.02 4.00 -27.78
CA LEU A 5 -32.31 5.02 -26.98
C LEU A 5 -32.18 6.33 -27.77
N SER A 6 -32.20 6.28 -29.10
CA SER A 6 -32.04 7.48 -29.95
C SER A 6 -33.29 8.35 -30.04
N LEU A 7 -34.50 7.80 -29.86
CA LEU A 7 -35.74 8.58 -29.89
C LEU A 7 -35.86 9.54 -28.70
N LYS A 8 -35.45 9.13 -27.48
CA LYS A 8 -35.50 9.98 -26.27
C LYS A 8 -34.58 11.21 -26.37
N LYS A 9 -33.44 11.09 -27.06
CA LYS A 9 -32.53 12.21 -27.31
C LYS A 9 -33.10 13.19 -28.35
N LEU A 10 -33.82 12.68 -29.35
CA LEU A 10 -34.45 13.50 -30.37
C LEU A 10 -35.63 14.30 -29.80
N THR A 11 -36.42 13.72 -28.90
CA THR A 11 -37.55 14.41 -28.24
C THR A 11 -37.07 15.52 -27.30
N LEU A 12 -36.00 15.30 -26.52
CA LEU A 12 -35.45 16.32 -25.62
C LEU A 12 -34.84 17.51 -26.40
N SER A 13 -34.18 17.23 -27.53
CA SER A 13 -33.65 18.26 -28.43
C SER A 13 -34.77 18.98 -29.21
N LEU A 14 -35.85 18.30 -29.60
CA LEU A 14 -36.99 18.92 -30.29
C LEU A 14 -37.78 19.84 -29.36
N ILE A 15 -37.91 19.48 -28.07
CA ILE A 15 -38.61 20.29 -27.08
C ILE A 15 -37.88 21.63 -26.84
N LEU A 16 -36.54 21.65 -26.93
CA LEU A 16 -35.76 22.89 -26.89
C LEU A 16 -35.96 23.75 -28.15
N GLN A 17 -36.26 23.14 -29.31
CA GLN A 17 -36.62 23.86 -30.55
C GLN A 17 -38.08 24.31 -30.58
N LEU A 18 -38.99 23.64 -29.87
CA LEU A 18 -40.40 24.01 -29.74
C LEU A 18 -40.65 25.16 -28.75
N LEU A 19 -39.61 25.62 -28.03
CA LEU A 19 -39.67 26.86 -27.25
C LEU A 19 -39.89 28.13 -28.09
N PHE A 20 -39.98 28.03 -29.43
CA PHE A 20 -40.12 29.18 -30.32
C PHE A 20 -41.23 29.13 -31.37
N PHE A 21 -42.08 28.10 -31.44
CA PHE A 21 -43.20 28.11 -32.40
C PHE A 21 -44.43 27.39 -31.87
N ASP A 22 -45.53 28.16 -31.76
CA ASP A 22 -46.89 27.63 -31.68
C ASP A 22 -47.21 26.84 -32.96
N ASN A 23 -47.69 25.61 -32.82
CA ASN A 23 -48.95 25.17 -33.43
C ASN A 23 -49.32 23.72 -33.08
N GLN A 24 -50.64 23.53 -32.99
CA GLN A 24 -51.37 22.33 -32.57
C GLN A 24 -51.07 21.07 -33.40
N SER A 25 -50.91 19.93 -32.72
CA SER A 25 -51.38 18.63 -33.20
C SER A 25 -51.55 17.63 -32.04
N PHE A 26 -52.62 16.84 -32.11
CA PHE A 26 -53.10 15.88 -31.11
C PHE A 26 -52.04 14.79 -30.82
N SER A 27 -51.33 14.97 -29.71
CA SER A 27 -50.59 13.95 -28.94
C SER A 27 -50.89 14.28 -27.47
N GLN A 28 -50.86 13.32 -26.54
CA GLN A 28 -51.12 13.60 -25.12
C GLN A 28 -50.37 14.88 -24.70
N GLU A 29 -51.11 15.98 -24.48
CA GLU A 29 -50.51 17.27 -24.14
C GLU A 29 -49.82 17.08 -22.79
N LEU A 30 -48.50 16.98 -22.81
CA LEU A 30 -47.69 17.23 -21.64
C LEU A 30 -48.07 18.62 -21.16
N SER A 31 -48.77 18.70 -20.03
CA SER A 31 -49.12 19.95 -19.39
C SER A 31 -47.84 20.57 -18.82
N ILE A 32 -47.12 21.29 -19.67
CA ILE A 32 -45.94 22.08 -19.29
C ILE A 32 -46.44 23.15 -18.31
N ILE A 33 -45.93 23.10 -17.07
CA ILE A 33 -46.27 24.09 -16.06
C ILE A 33 -45.47 25.35 -16.36
N LYS A 34 -46.17 26.49 -16.46
CA LYS A 34 -45.61 27.81 -16.72
C LYS A 34 -45.50 28.60 -15.41
N THR A 35 -44.69 29.65 -15.42
CA THR A 35 -44.50 30.54 -14.25
C THR A 35 -45.81 31.16 -13.76
N GLU A 36 -46.70 31.49 -14.68
CA GLU A 36 -47.98 32.14 -14.42
C GLU A 36 -49.03 31.24 -13.76
N ASN A 37 -48.94 29.92 -13.96
CA ASN A 37 -49.99 28.98 -13.54
C ASN A 37 -49.53 27.95 -12.49
N PHE A 38 -48.27 27.95 -12.06
CA PHE A 38 -47.74 26.98 -11.08
C PHE A 38 -48.61 26.84 -9.82
N SER A 39 -48.93 27.96 -9.15
CA SER A 39 -49.75 27.94 -7.94
C SER A 39 -51.15 27.40 -8.20
N SER A 40 -51.81 27.87 -9.27
CA SER A 40 -53.15 27.39 -9.65
C SER A 40 -53.17 25.90 -10.01
N VAL A 41 -52.10 25.38 -10.61
CA VAL A 41 -51.99 23.95 -10.94
C VAL A 41 -51.95 23.10 -9.66
N LEU A 42 -51.17 23.52 -8.66
CA LEU A 42 -51.11 22.82 -7.37
C LEU A 42 -52.41 22.96 -6.58
N GLU A 43 -53.03 24.14 -6.56
CA GLU A 43 -54.33 24.38 -5.89
C GLU A 43 -55.44 23.53 -6.50
N ASN A 44 -55.50 23.42 -7.82
CA ASN A 44 -56.46 22.54 -8.49
C ASN A 44 -56.26 21.09 -8.07
N LYS A 45 -55.01 20.59 -8.07
CA LYS A 45 -54.72 19.22 -7.61
C LYS A 45 -55.21 18.98 -6.18
N ILE A 46 -55.00 19.92 -5.25
CA ILE A 46 -55.49 19.82 -3.86
C ILE A 46 -57.02 19.67 -3.80
N ASN A 47 -57.75 20.38 -4.67
CA ASN A 47 -59.20 20.46 -4.61
C ASN A 47 -59.92 19.36 -5.40
N THR A 48 -59.26 18.72 -6.37
CA THR A 48 -59.90 17.78 -7.31
C THR A 48 -59.51 16.32 -7.13
N GLU A 49 -58.39 16.01 -6.47
CA GLU A 49 -57.88 14.64 -6.29
C GLU A 49 -57.95 14.23 -4.81
N ASP A 50 -58.41 13.00 -4.54
CA ASP A 50 -58.43 12.43 -3.18
C ASP A 50 -56.98 12.05 -2.80
N MET A 51 -56.22 13.05 -2.34
CA MET A 51 -54.79 12.94 -2.07
C MET A 51 -54.49 12.70 -0.59
N PRO A 52 -53.42 11.94 -0.27
CA PRO A 52 -52.90 11.83 1.08
C PRO A 52 -52.58 13.20 1.72
N GLU A 53 -52.83 13.34 3.03
CA GLU A 53 -52.63 14.60 3.76
C GLU A 53 -51.19 15.12 3.68
N ASP A 54 -50.20 14.23 3.63
CA ASP A 54 -48.79 14.58 3.49
C ASP A 54 -48.51 15.25 2.13
N VAL A 55 -49.13 14.78 1.04
CA VAL A 55 -49.01 15.39 -0.30
C VAL A 55 -49.65 16.78 -0.32
N ILE A 56 -50.83 16.94 0.30
CA ILE A 56 -51.49 18.24 0.44
C ILE A 56 -50.58 19.23 1.18
N SER A 57 -49.90 18.79 2.23
CA SER A 57 -48.97 19.63 3.00
C SER A 57 -47.76 20.08 2.16
N ILE A 58 -47.23 19.20 1.30
CA ILE A 58 -46.14 19.50 0.38
C ILE A 58 -46.58 20.61 -0.57
N TYR A 59 -47.74 20.47 -1.22
CA TYR A 59 -48.21 21.46 -2.19
C TYR A 59 -48.48 22.84 -1.56
N LYS A 60 -49.11 22.89 -0.39
CA LYS A 60 -49.33 24.16 0.33
C LYS A 60 -48.01 24.86 0.65
N SER A 61 -47.01 24.12 1.13
CA SER A 61 -45.67 24.68 1.38
C SER A 61 -44.99 25.14 0.09
N SER A 62 -45.12 24.39 -1.00
CA SER A 62 -44.53 24.76 -2.30
C SER A 62 -45.12 26.05 -2.85
N ILE A 63 -46.43 26.26 -2.70
CA ILE A 63 -47.12 27.50 -3.11
C ILE A 63 -46.60 28.70 -2.31
N ASP A 64 -46.46 28.56 -0.99
CA ASP A 64 -45.90 29.63 -0.14
C ASP A 64 -44.47 30.00 -0.56
N ILE A 65 -43.61 28.99 -0.74
CA ILE A 65 -42.23 29.18 -1.19
C ILE A 65 -42.19 29.88 -2.55
N TRP A 66 -43.01 29.42 -3.50
CA TRP A 66 -43.10 29.99 -4.83
C TRP A 66 -43.48 31.48 -4.81
N ASN A 67 -44.46 31.85 -4.00
CA ASN A 67 -44.96 33.23 -3.94
C ASN A 67 -44.01 34.16 -3.18
N ASN A 68 -43.41 33.68 -2.09
CA ASN A 68 -42.78 34.55 -1.11
C ASN A 68 -41.25 34.43 -1.04
N LYS A 69 -40.64 33.34 -1.53
CA LYS A 69 -39.20 33.05 -1.31
C LYS A 69 -38.35 32.96 -2.59
N LEU A 70 -38.96 32.72 -3.75
CA LEU A 70 -38.22 32.57 -5.01
C LEU A 70 -38.24 33.83 -5.87
N ASN A 71 -37.07 34.22 -6.40
CA ASN A 71 -36.97 35.25 -7.43
C ASN A 71 -37.31 34.70 -8.84
N PHE A 72 -37.41 35.57 -9.84
CA PHE A 72 -37.78 35.17 -11.21
C PHE A 72 -36.86 34.07 -11.79
N ARG A 73 -35.54 34.19 -11.61
CA ARG A 73 -34.59 33.21 -12.15
C ARG A 73 -34.66 31.86 -11.43
N GLU A 74 -34.90 31.87 -10.13
CA GLU A 74 -35.10 30.65 -9.33
C GLU A 74 -36.41 29.94 -9.69
N LYS A 75 -37.48 30.71 -9.99
CA LYS A 75 -38.75 30.18 -10.51
C LYS A 75 -38.56 29.45 -11.85
N GLU A 76 -37.85 30.07 -12.79
CA GLU A 76 -37.51 29.48 -14.09
C GLU A 76 -36.74 28.15 -13.92
N LEU A 77 -35.70 28.13 -13.08
CA LEU A 77 -34.92 26.91 -12.83
C LEU A 77 -35.75 25.83 -12.12
N THR A 78 -36.60 26.22 -11.18
CA THR A 78 -37.51 25.29 -10.48
C THR A 78 -38.48 24.63 -11.45
N LEU A 79 -39.08 25.40 -12.38
CA LEU A 79 -39.96 24.84 -13.40
C LEU A 79 -39.22 23.98 -14.42
N SER A 80 -37.98 24.34 -14.77
CA SER A 80 -37.15 23.49 -15.62
C SER A 80 -36.98 22.11 -14.99
N ILE A 81 -36.69 22.03 -13.68
CA ILE A 81 -36.59 20.76 -12.96
C ILE A 81 -37.94 20.03 -12.94
N ILE A 82 -39.01 20.72 -12.54
CA ILE A 82 -40.34 20.11 -12.40
C ILE A 82 -40.85 19.56 -13.72
N ASN A 83 -40.76 20.33 -14.81
CA ASN A 83 -41.22 19.90 -16.13
C ASN A 83 -40.37 18.74 -16.67
N SER A 84 -39.08 18.68 -16.36
CA SER A 84 -38.24 17.52 -16.69
C SER A 84 -38.67 16.26 -15.93
N LEU A 85 -39.03 16.36 -14.65
CA LEU A 85 -39.50 15.22 -13.84
C LEU A 85 -40.94 14.80 -14.21
N ASN A 86 -41.80 15.78 -14.51
CA ASN A 86 -43.21 15.57 -14.85
C ASN A 86 -43.38 14.75 -16.15
N TYR A 87 -42.38 14.73 -17.02
CA TYR A 87 -42.39 13.94 -18.26
C TYR A 87 -42.39 12.42 -18.02
N ASN A 88 -41.88 11.93 -16.88
CA ASN A 88 -41.73 10.49 -16.62
C ASN A 88 -42.82 9.89 -15.69
N ASN A 89 -43.39 10.65 -14.74
CA ASN A 89 -44.53 10.26 -13.90
C ASN A 89 -44.96 11.40 -12.96
N ASN A 90 -46.26 11.55 -12.70
CA ASN A 90 -46.81 12.60 -11.80
C ASN A 90 -46.26 12.57 -10.35
N PHE A 91 -45.71 11.45 -9.89
CA PHE A 91 -45.24 11.30 -8.51
C PHE A 91 -43.79 11.76 -8.27
N GLU A 92 -42.97 11.89 -9.31
CA GLU A 92 -41.53 12.17 -9.13
C GLU A 92 -41.25 13.63 -8.74
N PHE A 93 -41.99 14.58 -9.32
CA PHE A 93 -41.83 15.98 -8.93
C PHE A 93 -42.30 16.24 -7.49
N ASN A 94 -43.16 15.38 -6.91
CA ASN A 94 -43.57 15.50 -5.50
C ASN A 94 -42.38 15.29 -4.55
N PHE A 95 -41.49 14.34 -4.87
CA PHE A 95 -40.26 14.15 -4.10
C PHE A 95 -39.33 15.34 -4.24
N PHE A 96 -39.20 15.93 -5.44
CA PHE A 96 -38.45 17.16 -5.61
C PHE A 96 -39.05 18.33 -4.81
N LEU A 97 -40.37 18.53 -4.86
CA LEU A 97 -41.05 19.57 -4.08
C LEU A 97 -40.86 19.37 -2.58
N LYS A 98 -41.02 18.14 -2.08
CA LYS A 98 -40.77 17.78 -0.68
C LYS A 98 -39.32 18.12 -0.30
N TYR A 99 -38.36 17.76 -1.14
CA TYR A 99 -36.95 18.06 -0.94
C TYR A 99 -36.67 19.56 -0.93
N LEU A 100 -37.15 20.32 -1.92
CA LEU A 100 -36.98 21.77 -1.99
C LEU A 100 -37.61 22.47 -0.78
N ASN A 101 -38.80 22.06 -0.38
CA ASN A 101 -39.49 22.57 0.81
C ASN A 101 -38.66 22.31 2.07
N LEU A 102 -38.14 21.10 2.23
CA LEU A 102 -37.26 20.73 3.35
C LEU A 102 -36.02 21.62 3.39
N VAL A 103 -35.36 21.84 2.25
CA VAL A 103 -34.14 22.65 2.15
C VAL A 103 -34.40 24.11 2.52
N LEU A 104 -35.47 24.71 1.98
CA LEU A 104 -35.76 26.13 2.14
C LEU A 104 -36.40 26.47 3.47
N ASN A 105 -37.34 25.65 3.96
CA ASN A 105 -38.01 25.90 5.24
C ASN A 105 -37.06 25.74 6.42
N ASN A 106 -36.15 24.76 6.35
CA ASN A 106 -35.15 24.52 7.39
C ASN A 106 -33.86 25.33 7.21
N LYS A 107 -33.80 26.21 6.19
CA LYS A 107 -32.63 27.05 5.86
C LYS A 107 -31.32 26.24 5.77
N LEU A 108 -31.39 25.05 5.17
CA LEU A 108 -30.26 24.14 5.08
C LEU A 108 -29.22 24.62 4.06
N LEU A 109 -29.64 25.42 3.09
CA LEU A 109 -28.76 25.96 2.07
C LEU A 109 -27.98 27.17 2.59
N ARG A 110 -26.68 27.24 2.29
CA ARG A 110 -25.86 28.42 2.58
C ARG A 110 -26.39 29.67 1.85
N GLN A 111 -26.25 30.85 2.45
CA GLN A 111 -26.77 32.11 1.88
C GLN A 111 -26.32 32.31 0.42
N ASN A 112 -27.24 32.82 -0.42
CA ASN A 112 -27.04 33.14 -1.84
C ASN A 112 -26.65 31.96 -2.76
N LYS A 113 -26.80 30.71 -2.31
CA LYS A 113 -26.50 29.53 -3.14
C LYS A 113 -27.71 28.92 -3.84
N LEU A 114 -28.93 29.44 -3.64
CA LEU A 114 -30.18 28.81 -4.13
C LEU A 114 -30.22 28.68 -5.65
N GLN A 115 -29.85 29.74 -6.36
CA GLN A 115 -29.76 29.70 -7.82
C GLN A 115 -28.73 28.65 -8.30
N SER A 116 -27.56 28.57 -7.67
CA SER A 116 -26.53 27.57 -8.01
C SER A 116 -27.02 26.13 -7.74
N PHE A 117 -27.74 25.94 -6.63
CA PHE A 117 -28.35 24.66 -6.26
C PHE A 117 -29.42 24.22 -7.26
N LEU A 118 -30.32 25.11 -7.66
CA LEU A 118 -31.33 24.82 -8.67
C LEU A 118 -30.67 24.59 -10.05
N TYR A 119 -29.66 25.39 -10.40
CA TYR A 119 -28.92 25.24 -11.65
C TYR A 119 -28.17 23.91 -11.73
N TYR A 120 -27.61 23.42 -10.61
CA TYR A 120 -27.00 22.10 -10.53
C TYR A 120 -27.98 20.99 -10.91
N TYR A 121 -29.16 20.96 -10.26
CA TYR A 121 -30.15 19.93 -10.54
C TYR A 121 -30.78 20.04 -11.93
N SER A 122 -31.04 21.27 -12.42
CA SER A 122 -31.53 21.44 -13.78
C SER A 122 -30.56 20.85 -14.79
N ASN A 123 -29.24 21.04 -14.60
CA ASN A 123 -28.24 20.49 -15.50
C ASN A 123 -28.08 18.98 -15.39
N ILE A 124 -28.04 18.41 -14.18
CA ILE A 124 -27.84 16.97 -14.02
C ILE A 124 -29.04 16.18 -14.54
N LEU A 125 -30.26 16.66 -14.30
CA LEU A 125 -31.47 16.02 -14.83
C LEU A 125 -31.50 16.02 -16.36
N ILE A 126 -31.07 17.12 -16.99
CA ILE A 126 -31.06 17.25 -18.45
C ILE A 126 -29.94 16.42 -19.09
N ASN A 127 -28.76 16.34 -18.44
CA ASN A 127 -27.55 15.83 -19.09
C ASN A 127 -27.10 14.43 -18.66
N GLN A 128 -27.49 13.93 -17.48
CA GLN A 128 -26.87 12.73 -16.89
C GLN A 128 -27.79 11.53 -16.65
N ASN A 129 -29.04 11.53 -17.12
CA ASN A 129 -29.99 10.41 -16.93
C ASN A 129 -30.04 9.94 -15.45
N LEU A 130 -30.43 10.82 -14.52
CA LEU A 130 -30.70 10.40 -13.14
C LEU A 130 -31.79 9.32 -13.14
N ASP A 131 -31.68 8.37 -12.20
CA ASP A 131 -32.74 7.39 -11.95
C ASP A 131 -34.04 8.11 -11.62
N ASP A 132 -35.17 7.54 -12.06
CA ASP A 132 -36.49 8.17 -11.88
C ASP A 132 -36.76 8.47 -10.38
N ASP A 133 -36.38 7.56 -9.47
CA ASP A 133 -36.53 7.69 -8.02
C ASP A 133 -35.45 8.56 -7.32
N TYR A 134 -34.64 9.35 -8.03
CA TYR A 134 -33.47 10.05 -7.45
C TYR A 134 -33.79 10.87 -6.19
N PHE A 135 -34.77 11.77 -6.26
CA PHE A 135 -35.10 12.65 -5.13
C PHE A 135 -35.68 11.87 -3.95
N LYS A 136 -36.39 10.78 -4.22
CA LYS A 136 -36.88 9.85 -3.20
C LYS A 136 -35.73 9.15 -2.48
N ILE A 137 -34.70 8.69 -3.22
CA ILE A 137 -33.50 8.09 -2.64
C ILE A 137 -32.76 9.11 -1.76
N ILE A 138 -32.56 10.34 -2.23
CA ILE A 138 -31.92 11.41 -1.45
C ILE A 138 -32.71 11.73 -0.18
N LEU A 139 -34.03 11.90 -0.29
CA LEU A 139 -34.91 12.12 0.86
C LEU A 139 -34.83 10.98 1.87
N ASN A 140 -34.88 9.73 1.43
CA ASN A 140 -34.78 8.57 2.32
C ASN A 140 -33.45 8.56 3.09
N LYS A 141 -32.32 8.94 2.46
CA LYS A 141 -31.02 9.05 3.15
C LYS A 141 -31.04 10.14 4.23
N ILE A 142 -31.65 11.29 3.92
CA ILE A 142 -31.79 12.44 4.83
C ILE A 142 -32.70 12.10 6.01
N GLU A 143 -33.91 11.59 5.74
CA GLU A 143 -34.94 11.34 6.76
C GLU A 143 -34.53 10.22 7.71
N ASN A 144 -33.81 9.20 7.21
CA ASN A 144 -33.37 8.06 8.03
C ASN A 144 -31.93 8.19 8.56
N ASN A 145 -31.21 9.27 8.22
CA ASN A 145 -29.77 9.43 8.49
C ASN A 145 -28.91 8.21 8.06
N LEU A 146 -29.29 7.59 6.93
CA LEU A 146 -28.71 6.35 6.42
C LEU A 146 -28.12 6.60 5.03
N PHE A 147 -26.79 6.76 4.94
CA PHE A 147 -26.12 7.09 3.69
C PHE A 147 -25.85 5.89 2.79
N VAL A 148 -25.62 4.72 3.37
CA VAL A 148 -25.44 3.45 2.65
C VAL A 148 -26.19 2.38 3.39
N ASP A 149 -26.99 1.61 2.65
CA ASP A 149 -27.59 0.36 3.11
C ASP A 149 -27.27 -0.70 2.06
N SER A 150 -26.16 -1.40 2.26
CA SER A 150 -25.72 -2.46 1.38
C SER A 150 -25.56 -3.76 2.18
N PRO A 151 -25.56 -4.94 1.52
CA PRO A 151 -25.26 -6.19 2.20
C PRO A 151 -23.87 -6.20 2.86
N SER A 152 -22.90 -5.48 2.30
CA SER A 152 -21.52 -5.46 2.82
C SER A 152 -21.32 -4.49 3.98
N HIS A 153 -22.02 -3.35 3.96
CA HIS A 153 -21.89 -2.32 5.00
C HIS A 153 -23.08 -1.36 5.05
N ARG A 154 -23.26 -0.75 6.22
CA ARG A 154 -24.21 0.32 6.49
C ARG A 154 -23.52 1.52 7.13
N LEU A 155 -23.98 2.70 6.76
CA LEU A 155 -23.36 3.96 7.19
C LEU A 155 -24.40 4.96 7.70
N TYR A 156 -24.29 5.33 8.97
CA TYR A 156 -25.23 6.23 9.65
C TYR A 156 -24.53 7.46 10.22
N ASN A 157 -25.26 8.56 10.37
CA ASN A 157 -24.82 9.77 11.06
C ASN A 157 -25.83 10.22 12.14
N ASP A 158 -25.35 10.95 13.14
CA ASP A 158 -26.10 11.37 14.32
C ASP A 158 -26.47 12.87 14.36
N LYS A 159 -26.10 13.69 13.36
CA LYS A 159 -26.27 15.16 13.40
C LYS A 159 -26.90 15.81 12.18
N ASN A 160 -27.34 17.06 12.39
CA ASN A 160 -27.84 17.99 11.38
C ASN A 160 -26.77 18.37 10.35
N PHE A 161 -27.22 18.75 9.15
CA PHE A 161 -26.36 19.13 8.03
C PHE A 161 -26.76 20.47 7.43
N THR A 162 -25.89 20.97 6.58
CA THR A 162 -26.16 22.05 5.63
C THR A 162 -25.89 21.54 4.22
N ILE A 163 -26.41 22.25 3.21
CA ILE A 163 -26.20 21.94 1.80
C ILE A 163 -25.42 23.10 1.17
N ASP A 164 -24.40 22.76 0.39
CA ASP A 164 -23.62 23.71 -0.41
C ASP A 164 -23.41 23.15 -1.83
N ILE A 165 -22.91 24.00 -2.72
CA ILE A 165 -22.37 23.61 -4.02
C ILE A 165 -20.85 23.78 -3.94
N ASP A 166 -20.15 22.66 -3.88
CA ASP A 166 -18.70 22.62 -3.81
C ASP A 166 -18.10 22.71 -5.21
N GLU A 167 -17.37 23.78 -5.48
CA GLU A 167 -16.70 24.02 -6.75
C GLU A 167 -15.33 23.31 -6.82
N ALA A 168 -14.89 22.67 -5.73
CA ALA A 168 -13.58 22.05 -5.57
C ALA A 168 -13.49 20.49 -5.62
N PRO A 169 -14.41 19.70 -6.23
CA PRO A 169 -14.10 18.30 -6.51
C PRO A 169 -13.14 18.19 -7.72
N PRO A 170 -12.27 17.17 -7.79
CA PRO A 170 -11.33 16.97 -8.90
C PRO A 170 -12.01 16.56 -10.22
N PHE A 171 -13.35 16.56 -10.26
CA PHE A 171 -14.14 16.20 -11.41
C PHE A 171 -14.81 17.47 -11.93
N VAL A 172 -14.13 18.14 -12.85
CA VAL A 172 -14.69 19.21 -13.67
C VAL A 172 -15.90 18.62 -14.40
N SER A 173 -17.10 18.79 -13.87
CA SER A 173 -18.33 18.57 -14.62
C SER A 173 -18.34 19.60 -15.74
N MET A 174 -18.01 19.14 -16.95
CA MET A 174 -18.06 19.94 -18.18
C MET A 174 -19.50 20.41 -18.39
N GLY A 175 -19.77 21.68 -18.06
CA GLY A 175 -20.90 22.39 -18.62
C GLY A 175 -20.66 22.67 -20.12
N TYR A 176 -21.74 22.88 -20.87
CA TYR A 176 -21.71 23.33 -22.28
C TYR A 176 -21.19 24.77 -22.47
N SER A 177 -20.77 25.41 -21.37
CA SER A 177 -20.13 26.72 -21.30
C SER A 177 -19.06 26.63 -20.21
N ASP A 178 -17.96 27.38 -20.32
CA ASP A 178 -16.74 27.36 -19.48
C ASP A 178 -16.91 27.62 -17.95
N GLN A 179 -18.08 27.31 -17.37
CA GLN A 179 -18.38 27.39 -15.94
C GLN A 179 -18.34 25.99 -15.33
N THR A 180 -17.53 25.81 -14.29
CA THR A 180 -17.56 24.63 -13.43
C THR A 180 -18.88 24.60 -12.67
N LEU A 181 -19.70 23.56 -12.87
CA LEU A 181 -21.01 23.43 -12.21
C LEU A 181 -20.90 23.14 -10.70
N GLY A 182 -19.73 22.72 -10.23
CA GLY A 182 -19.54 22.20 -8.87
C GLY A 182 -20.28 20.87 -8.66
N ALA A 183 -20.29 20.40 -7.40
CA ALA A 183 -21.05 19.24 -6.97
C ALA A 183 -21.89 19.60 -5.75
N MET A 184 -23.13 19.10 -5.70
CA MET A 184 -23.95 19.23 -4.50
C MET A 184 -23.34 18.40 -3.37
N VAL A 185 -23.23 19.04 -2.21
CA VAL A 185 -22.60 18.45 -1.04
C VAL A 185 -23.44 18.71 0.20
N PHE A 186 -23.63 17.66 0.99
CA PHE A 186 -24.13 17.77 2.35
C PHE A 186 -22.95 17.94 3.30
N VAL A 187 -22.90 19.05 4.03
CA VAL A 187 -21.84 19.38 4.98
C VAL A 187 -22.35 19.20 6.40
N PHE A 188 -21.73 18.29 7.12
CA PHE A 188 -22.02 17.99 8.52
C PHE A 188 -20.86 18.46 9.40
N SER A 189 -21.18 18.94 10.62
CA SER A 189 -20.19 19.43 11.59
C SER A 189 -20.23 18.64 12.89
N ASP A 190 -19.05 18.31 13.42
CA ASP A 190 -18.82 17.57 14.67
C ASP A 190 -19.55 16.23 14.77
N VAL A 191 -19.59 15.42 13.70
CA VAL A 191 -20.44 14.22 13.61
C VAL A 191 -19.78 12.93 14.04
N GLU A 192 -20.61 11.97 14.45
CA GLU A 192 -20.23 10.57 14.65
C GLU A 192 -20.79 9.71 13.50
N LEU A 193 -19.89 9.24 12.65
CA LEU A 193 -20.24 8.32 11.58
C LEU A 193 -20.17 6.89 12.10
N ARG A 194 -21.32 6.23 12.23
CA ARG A 194 -21.39 4.82 12.62
C ARG A 194 -21.29 3.94 11.38
N TYR A 195 -20.23 3.14 11.34
CA TYR A 195 -19.97 2.17 10.28
C TYR A 195 -20.30 0.77 10.80
N VAL A 196 -21.18 0.05 10.12
CA VAL A 196 -21.58 -1.33 10.46
C VAL A 196 -21.30 -2.24 9.27
N HIS A 197 -20.69 -3.40 9.51
CA HIS A 197 -20.45 -4.43 8.50
C HIS A 197 -20.59 -5.83 9.12
N GLU A 198 -20.45 -6.88 8.32
CA GLU A 198 -20.69 -8.27 8.74
C GLU A 198 -19.89 -8.69 9.98
N TYR A 199 -18.65 -8.21 10.14
CA TYR A 199 -17.75 -8.64 11.22
C TYR A 199 -17.63 -7.62 12.36
N GLY A 200 -18.41 -6.53 12.36
CA GLY A 200 -18.39 -5.59 13.47
C GLY A 200 -18.91 -4.19 13.15
N SER A 201 -18.69 -3.29 14.10
CA SER A 201 -19.02 -1.87 13.93
C SER A 201 -18.00 -0.98 14.62
N PHE A 202 -17.82 0.21 14.07
CA PHE A 202 -16.98 1.24 14.68
C PHE A 202 -17.54 2.62 14.38
N VAL A 203 -17.01 3.63 15.07
CA VAL A 203 -17.43 5.03 14.93
C VAL A 203 -16.24 5.87 14.52
N ILE A 204 -16.47 6.79 13.57
CA ILE A 204 -15.54 7.84 13.19
C ILE A 204 -16.10 9.16 13.72
N LYS A 205 -15.45 9.74 14.72
CA LYS A 205 -15.81 11.09 15.22
C LYS A 205 -15.04 12.13 14.42
N THR A 206 -15.71 13.07 13.77
CA THR A 206 -15.06 14.00 12.83
C THR A 206 -15.63 15.41 12.95
N ASN A 207 -14.77 16.43 12.89
CA ASN A 207 -15.21 17.83 13.03
C ASN A 207 -15.98 18.30 11.79
N GLN A 208 -15.64 17.76 10.62
CA GLN A 208 -16.35 18.05 9.38
C GLN A 208 -16.46 16.81 8.52
N LEU A 209 -17.61 16.65 7.88
CA LEU A 209 -17.90 15.59 6.91
C LEU A 209 -18.65 16.20 5.72
N LYS A 210 -18.19 15.88 4.51
CA LYS A 210 -18.77 16.29 3.24
C LYS A 210 -19.25 15.05 2.51
N PHE A 211 -20.56 14.91 2.34
CA PHE A 211 -21.18 13.80 1.62
C PHE A 211 -21.60 14.27 0.22
N TYR A 212 -21.03 13.64 -0.79
CA TYR A 212 -21.33 13.86 -2.21
C TYR A 212 -22.13 12.66 -2.71
N PRO A 213 -23.48 12.72 -2.75
CA PRO A 213 -24.29 11.58 -3.15
C PRO A 213 -24.04 11.15 -4.60
N ASP A 214 -23.87 12.14 -5.49
CA ASP A 214 -23.75 11.90 -6.93
C ASP A 214 -22.36 11.37 -7.31
N LEU A 215 -21.35 11.72 -6.51
CA LEU A 215 -20.00 11.16 -6.61
C LEU A 215 -19.84 9.86 -5.80
N LYS A 216 -20.85 9.50 -5.02
CA LYS A 216 -20.85 8.35 -4.10
C LYS A 216 -19.62 8.31 -3.17
N VAL A 217 -19.24 9.48 -2.65
CA VAL A 217 -18.07 9.63 -1.78
C VAL A 217 -18.41 10.49 -0.57
N ILE A 218 -17.82 10.14 0.57
CA ILE A 218 -17.73 11.02 1.74
C ILE A 218 -16.28 11.45 1.94
N ASN A 219 -16.04 12.74 2.13
CA ASN A 219 -14.76 13.27 2.56
C ASN A 219 -14.89 13.84 3.97
N GLY A 220 -14.01 13.44 4.89
CA GLY A 220 -14.00 13.95 6.25
C GLY A 220 -12.65 14.52 6.68
N GLN A 221 -12.68 15.37 7.71
CA GLN A 221 -11.51 16.04 8.27
C GLN A 221 -11.42 15.85 9.77
N ASN A 222 -10.23 15.53 10.26
CA ASN A 222 -9.93 15.26 11.67
C ASN A 222 -10.79 14.12 12.25
N GLY A 223 -10.94 13.03 11.49
CA GLY A 223 -11.63 11.83 11.96
C GLY A 223 -10.84 11.13 13.07
N GLN A 224 -11.50 10.68 14.12
CA GLN A 224 -10.91 9.87 15.19
C GLN A 224 -11.60 8.52 15.25
N ILE A 225 -10.81 7.45 15.27
CA ILE A 225 -11.27 6.07 15.37
C ILE A 225 -10.55 5.40 16.54
N ASN A 226 -11.28 4.64 17.35
CA ASN A 226 -10.67 3.75 18.34
C ASN A 226 -9.91 2.64 17.59
N PHE A 227 -8.61 2.53 17.82
CA PHE A 227 -7.75 1.59 17.12
C PHE A 227 -7.01 0.80 18.20
N LEU A 228 -7.63 -0.30 18.63
CA LEU A 228 -7.10 -1.17 19.66
C LEU A 228 -6.33 -2.31 19.01
N PHE A 229 -5.02 -2.29 19.17
CA PHE A 229 -4.11 -3.32 18.76
C PHE A 229 -3.08 -3.50 19.87
N LEU A 230 -2.99 -4.72 20.38
CA LEU A 230 -2.06 -5.08 21.44
C LEU A 230 -1.17 -6.21 20.97
N ASN A 231 0.13 -5.99 21.03
CA ASN A 231 1.10 -7.07 21.05
C ASN A 231 2.23 -6.74 22.02
N LYS A 232 3.20 -7.65 22.13
CA LYS A 232 4.38 -7.51 23.00
C LYS A 232 5.18 -6.21 22.78
N TYR A 233 5.12 -5.63 21.58
CA TYR A 233 5.99 -4.53 21.18
C TYR A 233 5.28 -3.18 21.08
N ILE A 234 3.97 -3.15 20.85
CA ILE A 234 3.15 -1.95 20.67
C ILE A 234 1.73 -2.17 21.23
N GLU A 235 1.24 -1.15 21.92
CA GLU A 235 -0.14 -1.04 22.38
C GLU A 235 -0.73 0.26 21.82
N THR A 236 -1.68 0.15 20.90
CA THR A 236 -2.34 1.28 20.26
C THR A 236 -3.64 1.63 20.95
N GLU A 237 -4.00 2.91 20.93
CA GLU A 237 -5.22 3.41 21.57
C GLU A 237 -6.22 3.93 20.53
N LYS A 238 -5.73 4.81 19.65
CA LYS A 238 -6.55 5.49 18.66
C LYS A 238 -5.76 5.86 17.42
N ILE A 239 -6.48 6.17 16.37
CA ILE A 239 -5.94 6.76 15.16
C ILE A 239 -6.71 8.03 14.80
N ASN A 240 -5.98 9.09 14.46
CA ASN A 240 -6.55 10.30 13.90
C ASN A 240 -6.30 10.33 12.39
N LEU A 241 -7.33 10.63 11.62
CA LEU A 241 -7.31 10.76 10.17
C LEU A 241 -7.45 12.25 9.84
N ASN A 242 -6.35 12.94 9.53
CA ASN A 242 -6.40 14.38 9.25
C ASN A 242 -7.37 14.69 8.10
N ASN A 243 -7.25 13.93 7.01
CA ASN A 243 -8.22 13.85 5.92
C ASN A 243 -8.50 12.39 5.60
N PHE A 244 -9.75 12.04 5.34
CA PHE A 244 -10.13 10.70 4.89
C PHE A 244 -11.23 10.75 3.84
N SER A 245 -11.31 9.70 3.02
CA SER A 245 -12.37 9.49 2.05
C SER A 245 -13.02 8.12 2.30
N ILE A 246 -14.33 8.05 2.10
CA ILE A 246 -15.11 6.81 2.10
C ILE A 246 -15.75 6.68 0.73
N ASP A 247 -15.47 5.58 0.05
CA ASP A 247 -16.19 5.14 -1.14
C ASP A 247 -17.49 4.47 -0.71
N LEU A 248 -18.64 4.97 -1.18
CA LEU A 248 -19.96 4.48 -0.75
C LEU A 248 -20.42 3.24 -1.50
N ASP A 249 -19.84 2.92 -2.66
CA ASP A 249 -20.15 1.68 -3.37
C ASP A 249 -19.46 0.49 -2.68
N ASN A 250 -18.17 0.65 -2.35
CA ASN A 250 -17.36 -0.43 -1.80
C ASN A 250 -17.22 -0.39 -0.26
N GLY A 251 -17.50 0.74 0.37
CA GLY A 251 -17.29 0.95 1.82
C GLY A 251 -15.84 1.16 2.23
N ASN A 252 -14.93 1.29 1.26
CA ASN A 252 -13.51 1.46 1.53
C ASN A 252 -13.24 2.81 2.20
N ILE A 253 -12.42 2.81 3.24
CA ILE A 253 -11.98 4.03 3.93
C ILE A 253 -10.48 4.20 3.73
N ILE A 254 -10.08 5.37 3.24
CA ILE A 254 -8.68 5.68 2.95
C ILE A 254 -8.30 6.99 3.64
N SER A 255 -7.15 6.99 4.31
CA SER A 255 -6.48 8.22 4.74
C SER A 255 -4.98 8.13 4.49
N ASN A 256 -4.44 9.05 3.69
CA ASN A 256 -2.99 9.16 3.48
C ASN A 256 -2.29 10.04 4.53
N SER A 257 -3.03 10.56 5.51
CA SER A 257 -2.57 11.53 6.50
C SER A 257 -3.01 11.12 7.91
N ALA A 258 -2.85 9.84 8.21
CA ALA A 258 -3.24 9.25 9.47
C ALA A 258 -2.14 9.40 10.54
N GLN A 259 -2.53 9.43 11.80
CA GLN A 259 -1.67 9.56 12.96
C GLN A 259 -2.07 8.51 14.00
N LEU A 260 -1.23 7.50 14.17
CA LEU A 260 -1.43 6.43 15.15
C LEU A 260 -0.90 6.87 16.51
N PHE A 261 -1.72 6.70 17.54
CA PHE A 261 -1.37 6.95 18.93
C PHE A 261 -1.21 5.61 19.66
N SER A 262 -0.13 5.50 20.43
CA SER A 262 0.24 4.32 21.18
C SER A 262 0.72 4.71 22.57
N LYS A 263 0.61 3.81 23.54
CA LYS A 263 1.12 4.04 24.91
C LYS A 263 2.65 4.07 24.95
N ASN A 264 3.29 3.25 24.10
CA ASN A 264 4.71 2.96 24.21
C ASN A 264 5.58 3.85 23.29
N TYR A 265 4.98 4.48 22.28
CA TYR A 265 5.69 5.31 21.31
C TYR A 265 5.03 6.67 21.11
N LYS A 266 5.85 7.64 20.70
CA LYS A 266 5.37 8.92 20.19
C LYS A 266 4.45 8.69 18.99
N LYS A 267 3.61 9.68 18.71
CA LYS A 267 2.69 9.71 17.56
C LYS A 267 3.38 9.31 16.25
N ILE A 268 2.83 8.31 15.57
CA ILE A 268 3.37 7.76 14.31
C ILE A 268 2.52 8.25 13.14
N VAL A 269 3.14 8.95 12.20
CA VAL A 269 2.45 9.43 10.99
C VAL A 269 2.47 8.34 9.92
N GLY A 270 1.37 8.16 9.21
CA GLY A 270 1.23 7.12 8.20
C GLY A 270 -0.05 7.24 7.38
N SER A 271 -0.47 6.11 6.83
CA SER A 271 -1.77 5.95 6.20
C SER A 271 -2.61 4.90 6.88
N PHE A 272 -3.91 5.08 6.76
CA PHE A 272 -4.93 4.15 7.20
C PHE A 272 -5.74 3.66 6.01
N TYR A 273 -6.10 2.38 6.05
CA TYR A 273 -6.95 1.74 5.07
C TYR A 273 -7.89 0.76 5.77
N PHE A 274 -9.16 0.79 5.38
CA PHE A 274 -10.18 -0.19 5.73
C PHE A 274 -10.92 -0.61 4.47
N ASP A 275 -11.18 -1.91 4.35
CA ASP A 275 -11.90 -2.51 3.23
C ASP A 275 -12.77 -3.64 3.77
N PRO A 276 -14.10 -3.52 3.70
CA PRO A 276 -15.01 -4.47 4.32
C PRO A 276 -14.93 -5.87 3.68
N LEU A 277 -14.58 -5.99 2.40
CA LEU A 277 -14.52 -7.28 1.68
C LEU A 277 -13.20 -8.02 1.94
N SER A 278 -12.15 -7.29 2.28
CA SER A 278 -10.85 -7.87 2.62
C SER A 278 -10.81 -8.55 4.00
N GLN A 279 -11.79 -8.24 4.87
CA GLN A 279 -11.87 -8.79 6.22
C GLN A 279 -12.60 -10.13 6.19
N LYS A 280 -11.87 -11.23 5.96
CA LYS A 280 -12.45 -12.60 6.08
C LYS A 280 -12.24 -13.22 7.45
N ASP A 281 -11.36 -12.64 8.26
CA ASP A 281 -10.96 -13.16 9.55
C ASP A 281 -11.67 -12.41 10.68
N SER A 282 -12.20 -13.16 11.65
CA SER A 282 -12.82 -12.69 12.89
C SER A 282 -11.81 -12.09 13.89
N GLY A 283 -10.75 -11.44 13.38
CA GLY A 283 -9.76 -10.76 14.19
C GLY A 283 -10.31 -9.51 14.90
N SER A 284 -9.74 -9.19 16.05
CA SER A 284 -10.14 -8.00 16.84
C SER A 284 -9.81 -6.68 16.15
N ASN A 285 -8.74 -6.65 15.33
CA ASN A 285 -8.38 -5.49 14.54
C ASN A 285 -8.68 -5.74 13.06
N GLN A 286 -9.44 -4.83 12.46
CA GLN A 286 -9.92 -4.91 11.08
C GLN A 286 -9.26 -3.86 10.18
N PHE A 287 -8.27 -3.14 10.72
CA PHE A 287 -7.67 -2.01 10.05
C PHE A 287 -6.28 -2.31 9.53
N THR A 288 -5.90 -1.58 8.48
CA THR A 288 -4.52 -1.50 8.03
C THR A 288 -3.97 -0.12 8.32
N PHE A 289 -2.87 -0.06 9.06
CA PHE A 289 -2.06 1.14 9.23
C PHE A 289 -0.65 0.88 8.70
N GLN A 290 -0.09 1.84 7.98
CA GLN A 290 1.31 1.81 7.54
C GLN A 290 1.95 3.18 7.75
N SER A 291 3.02 3.21 8.54
CA SER A 291 3.83 4.41 8.79
C SER A 291 4.42 4.99 7.50
N SER A 292 4.66 6.29 7.50
CA SER A 292 5.30 6.98 6.37
C SER A 292 6.81 6.73 6.31
N PHE A 293 7.47 6.60 7.46
CA PHE A 293 8.93 6.60 7.59
C PHE A 293 9.47 5.40 8.40
N ASN A 294 10.77 5.14 8.27
CA ASN A 294 11.52 4.13 9.03
C ASN A 294 12.37 4.77 10.15
N ASP A 295 11.74 5.48 11.07
CA ASP A 295 12.37 6.22 12.16
C ASP A 295 11.90 5.78 13.55
N ASN A 296 11.10 4.73 13.63
CA ASN A 296 10.65 4.17 14.91
C ASN A 296 11.73 3.26 15.48
N GLU A 297 12.06 3.46 16.75
CA GLU A 297 12.94 2.57 17.52
C GLU A 297 12.08 1.68 18.43
N ILE A 298 12.01 0.39 18.11
CA ILE A 298 11.28 -0.62 18.87
C ILE A 298 12.30 -1.42 19.68
N ILE A 299 12.14 -1.42 21.01
CA ILE A 299 13.00 -2.18 21.92
C ILE A 299 12.56 -3.65 21.89
N ILE A 300 13.48 -4.56 21.56
CA ILE A 300 13.20 -6.00 21.52
C ILE A 300 13.68 -6.69 22.80
N SER A 301 14.86 -6.32 23.28
CA SER A 301 15.44 -6.76 24.56
C SER A 301 16.51 -5.76 25.01
N GLY A 302 17.16 -6.00 26.16
CA GLY A 302 18.27 -5.16 26.63
C GLY A 302 19.48 -5.11 25.68
N VAL A 303 19.61 -6.08 24.77
CA VAL A 303 20.72 -6.17 23.80
C VAL A 303 20.27 -6.01 22.35
N ALA A 304 18.96 -5.94 22.09
CA ALA A 304 18.40 -5.96 20.75
C ALA A 304 17.39 -4.83 20.55
N LYS A 305 17.55 -4.09 19.45
CA LYS A 305 16.60 -3.05 19.03
C LYS A 305 16.33 -3.09 17.55
N LEU A 306 15.18 -2.58 17.16
CA LEU A 306 14.74 -2.51 15.79
C LEU A 306 14.54 -1.04 15.38
N ILE A 307 15.17 -0.62 14.27
CA ILE A 307 14.94 0.68 13.65
C ILE A 307 14.14 0.44 12.38
N SER A 308 12.87 0.86 12.35
CA SER A 308 11.96 0.47 11.30
C SER A 308 10.75 1.38 11.09
N GLY A 309 9.99 1.08 10.04
CA GLY A 309 8.59 1.48 9.97
C GLY A 309 7.73 0.61 10.86
N ILE A 310 6.44 0.93 10.89
CA ILE A 310 5.38 0.18 11.54
C ILE A 310 4.26 -0.04 10.53
N THR A 311 3.86 -1.30 10.37
CA THR A 311 2.68 -1.70 9.61
C THR A 311 1.86 -2.67 10.46
N ILE A 312 0.62 -2.30 10.72
CA ILE A 312 -0.38 -3.14 11.37
C ILE A 312 -1.38 -3.52 10.29
N LYS A 313 -1.57 -4.81 10.03
CA LYS A 313 -2.58 -5.31 9.10
C LYS A 313 -3.38 -6.39 9.79
N GLY A 314 -4.60 -6.03 10.19
CA GLY A 314 -5.41 -6.87 11.06
C GLY A 314 -4.66 -7.19 12.35
N ASN A 315 -4.48 -8.48 12.66
CA ASN A 315 -3.73 -8.93 13.83
C ASN A 315 -2.20 -8.99 13.62
N ASN A 316 -1.69 -8.72 12.41
CA ASN A 316 -0.27 -8.84 12.12
C ASN A 316 0.46 -7.52 12.34
N PHE A 317 1.58 -7.58 13.08
CA PHE A 317 2.51 -6.48 13.25
C PHE A 317 3.79 -6.72 12.44
N SER A 318 4.12 -5.78 11.57
CA SER A 318 5.31 -5.82 10.74
C SER A 318 5.97 -4.46 10.63
N THR A 319 7.13 -4.38 9.98
CA THR A 319 8.06 -3.26 10.19
C THR A 319 8.29 -2.40 8.95
N SER A 320 7.44 -2.53 7.93
CA SER A 320 7.54 -1.77 6.69
C SER A 320 7.01 -0.32 6.83
N SER A 321 7.35 0.54 5.87
CA SER A 321 6.77 1.88 5.73
C SER A 321 6.57 2.24 4.26
N LYS A 322 5.84 3.33 4.00
CA LYS A 322 5.69 3.89 2.66
C LYS A 322 7.00 4.35 2.02
N SER A 323 8.00 4.74 2.82
CA SER A 323 9.29 5.19 2.29
C SER A 323 10.09 4.09 1.58
N GLY A 324 9.71 2.81 1.73
CA GLY A 324 10.40 1.67 1.13
C GLY A 324 11.78 1.38 1.70
N LYS A 325 12.25 2.15 2.71
CA LYS A 325 13.53 1.89 3.36
C LYS A 325 13.51 0.53 4.09
N LYS A 326 14.66 -0.15 4.11
CA LYS A 326 14.82 -1.41 4.85
C LYS A 326 14.80 -1.17 6.36
N SER A 327 14.11 -2.06 7.07
CA SER A 327 14.16 -2.19 8.53
C SER A 327 15.51 -2.74 8.97
N LYS A 328 15.96 -2.40 10.19
CA LYS A 328 17.22 -2.87 10.75
C LYS A 328 17.00 -3.45 12.15
N LEU A 329 17.23 -4.75 12.31
CA LEU A 329 17.37 -5.40 13.62
C LEU A 329 18.84 -5.36 14.03
N ILE A 330 19.12 -4.78 15.19
CA ILE A 330 20.47 -4.50 15.66
C ILE A 330 20.65 -5.16 17.02
N PHE A 331 21.65 -6.02 17.14
CA PHE A 331 22.11 -6.56 18.41
C PHE A 331 23.43 -5.89 18.80
N LEU A 332 23.47 -5.32 20.00
CA LEU A 332 24.68 -4.76 20.60
C LEU A 332 25.31 -5.81 21.51
N LEU A 333 26.55 -6.16 21.24
CA LEU A 333 27.29 -7.18 21.96
C LEU A 333 28.47 -6.54 22.73
N GLN A 334 29.17 -7.36 23.51
CA GLN A 334 30.36 -6.91 24.24
C GLN A 334 31.48 -6.47 23.29
N GLU A 335 32.39 -5.62 23.80
CA GLU A 335 33.57 -5.14 23.06
C GLU A 335 33.20 -4.45 21.73
N ASN A 336 32.11 -3.67 21.72
CA ASN A 336 31.59 -2.92 20.55
C ASN A 336 31.20 -3.78 19.34
N LYS A 337 31.18 -5.13 19.48
CA LYS A 337 30.70 -6.02 18.43
C LYS A 337 29.20 -5.81 18.21
N LYS A 338 28.75 -5.95 16.96
CA LYS A 338 27.32 -5.77 16.63
C LYS A 338 26.88 -6.70 15.52
N ILE A 339 25.62 -7.15 15.61
CA ILE A 339 24.93 -7.81 14.52
C ILE A 339 23.91 -6.84 13.95
N ILE A 340 23.91 -6.69 12.63
CA ILE A 340 22.93 -5.88 11.89
C ILE A 340 22.26 -6.79 10.88
N ILE A 341 20.94 -6.91 10.99
CA ILE A 341 20.11 -7.65 10.05
C ILE A 341 19.16 -6.67 9.37
N LYS A 342 19.21 -6.60 8.04
CA LYS A 342 18.39 -5.67 7.25
C LYS A 342 17.40 -6.40 6.37
N SER A 343 16.14 -6.04 6.43
CA SER A 343 15.08 -6.59 5.58
C SER A 343 14.08 -5.52 5.15
N ASN A 344 13.33 -5.76 4.07
CA ASN A 344 12.21 -4.91 3.69
C ASN A 344 11.14 -4.87 4.80
N SER A 345 10.93 -6.00 5.47
CA SER A 345 10.01 -6.11 6.61
C SER A 345 10.38 -7.30 7.48
N PHE A 346 10.24 -7.13 8.78
CA PHE A 346 10.15 -8.22 9.75
C PHE A 346 8.69 -8.41 10.16
N LEU A 347 8.28 -9.66 10.37
CA LEU A 347 7.02 -10.00 11.03
C LEU A 347 7.32 -10.20 12.52
N LEU A 348 6.58 -9.53 13.38
CA LEU A 348 6.77 -9.56 14.83
C LEU A 348 5.58 -10.25 15.48
N SER A 349 5.82 -11.49 15.89
CA SER A 349 4.90 -12.31 16.67
C SER A 349 5.28 -12.27 18.15
N GLU A 350 4.49 -12.89 19.02
CA GLU A 350 4.71 -12.88 20.47
C GLU A 350 6.12 -13.39 20.87
N ASN A 351 6.57 -14.48 20.23
CA ASN A 351 7.81 -15.16 20.59
C ASN A 351 8.87 -15.18 19.46
N GLU A 352 8.55 -14.66 18.27
CA GLU A 352 9.40 -14.76 17.09
C GLU A 352 9.43 -13.45 16.30
N ILE A 353 10.62 -13.09 15.81
CA ILE A 353 10.80 -12.08 14.75
C ILE A 353 11.34 -12.78 13.51
N SER A 354 10.62 -12.72 12.40
CA SER A 354 11.00 -13.43 11.19
C SER A 354 10.99 -12.59 9.93
N SER A 355 11.75 -13.03 8.94
CA SER A 355 11.73 -12.44 7.61
C SER A 355 12.33 -13.40 6.58
N PRO A 356 11.67 -13.61 5.42
CA PRO A 356 12.12 -14.58 4.42
C PRO A 356 13.40 -14.14 3.68
N ASN A 357 13.72 -12.84 3.69
CA ASN A 357 14.89 -12.31 3.01
C ASN A 357 15.53 -11.18 3.81
N SER A 358 16.66 -11.50 4.43
CA SER A 358 17.40 -10.60 5.30
C SER A 358 18.89 -10.61 4.99
N ARG A 359 19.46 -9.42 4.83
CA ARG A 359 20.91 -9.24 4.78
C ARG A 359 21.47 -9.33 6.19
N PHE A 360 22.39 -10.25 6.44
CA PHE A 360 23.06 -10.42 7.73
C PHE A 360 24.46 -9.78 7.70
N THR A 361 24.85 -9.14 8.79
CA THR A 361 26.22 -8.63 8.97
C THR A 361 26.58 -8.68 10.46
N PHE A 362 27.59 -9.45 10.81
CA PHE A 362 28.26 -9.38 12.10
C PHE A 362 29.54 -8.55 11.93
N LEU A 363 29.75 -7.58 12.83
CA LEU A 363 30.85 -6.62 12.80
C LEU A 363 31.64 -6.70 14.10
N ASP A 364 32.96 -6.79 13.95
CA ASP A 364 33.94 -6.75 15.04
C ASP A 364 35.17 -6.00 14.51
N ASP A 365 35.37 -4.79 15.02
CA ASP A 365 36.31 -3.78 14.51
C ASP A 365 36.16 -3.49 13.00
N ASN A 366 37.21 -3.79 12.22
CA ASN A 366 37.27 -3.59 10.77
C ASN A 366 36.85 -4.83 9.98
N ASP A 367 36.56 -5.93 10.68
CA ASP A 367 36.23 -7.21 10.06
C ASP A 367 34.73 -7.50 10.13
N SER A 368 34.28 -8.37 9.23
CA SER A 368 32.89 -8.74 9.13
C SER A 368 32.64 -10.17 8.68
N LEU A 369 31.53 -10.71 9.16
CA LEU A 369 30.91 -11.92 8.63
C LEU A 369 29.57 -11.51 8.02
N TYR A 370 29.38 -11.83 6.76
CA TYR A 370 28.36 -11.22 5.91
C TYR A 370 27.60 -12.25 5.09
N HIS A 371 26.28 -12.06 4.93
CA HIS A 371 25.49 -12.78 3.93
C HIS A 371 24.45 -11.85 3.28
N PRO A 372 24.28 -11.88 1.95
CA PRO A 372 23.40 -10.93 1.25
C PRO A 372 21.90 -11.16 1.46
N SER A 373 21.47 -12.41 1.68
CA SER A 373 20.05 -12.76 1.85
C SER A 373 19.89 -14.11 2.55
N LEU A 374 19.29 -14.12 3.73
CA LEU A 374 18.94 -15.32 4.51
C LEU A 374 17.49 -15.19 4.97
N GLU A 375 16.81 -16.32 5.13
CA GLU A 375 15.63 -16.36 5.98
C GLU A 375 16.08 -16.18 7.43
N LEU A 376 15.44 -15.27 8.14
CA LEU A 376 15.64 -15.01 9.56
C LEU A 376 14.49 -15.61 10.36
N LYS A 377 14.81 -16.34 11.42
CA LYS A 377 13.94 -16.57 12.58
C LYS A 377 14.70 -16.23 13.86
N TYR A 378 14.22 -15.25 14.59
CA TYR A 378 14.76 -14.87 15.90
C TYR A 378 13.76 -15.24 16.99
N ILE A 379 14.07 -16.29 17.75
CA ILE A 379 13.25 -16.76 18.86
C ILE A 379 13.58 -15.89 20.07
N THR A 380 12.65 -14.98 20.41
CA THR A 380 12.93 -13.89 21.36
C THR A 380 13.06 -14.39 22.81
N ASN A 381 12.34 -15.46 23.18
CA ASN A 381 12.34 -15.98 24.55
C ASN A 381 13.66 -16.70 24.90
N SER A 382 14.26 -17.41 23.95
CA SER A 382 15.55 -18.10 24.11
C SER A 382 16.73 -17.27 23.62
N ASN A 383 16.50 -16.05 23.12
CA ASN A 383 17.51 -15.20 22.47
C ASN A 383 18.32 -16.01 21.44
N GLN A 384 17.63 -16.70 20.54
CA GLN A 384 18.25 -17.56 19.53
C GLN A 384 18.00 -17.02 18.12
N LEU A 385 19.10 -16.65 17.45
CA LEU A 385 19.14 -16.24 16.07
C LEU A 385 19.34 -17.47 15.17
N GLN A 386 18.38 -17.73 14.30
CA GLN A 386 18.44 -18.78 13.30
C GLN A 386 18.40 -18.15 11.91
N LEU A 387 19.44 -18.38 11.12
CA LEU A 387 19.51 -17.92 9.74
C LEU A 387 19.61 -19.11 8.79
N PHE A 388 18.79 -19.10 7.75
CA PHE A 388 18.70 -20.19 6.77
C PHE A 388 19.00 -19.70 5.35
N ASN A 389 19.71 -20.53 4.59
CA ASN A 389 20.15 -20.32 3.22
C ASN A 389 19.53 -21.35 2.25
N LEU A 390 18.31 -21.79 2.55
CA LEU A 390 17.65 -22.91 1.87
C LEU A 390 16.78 -22.47 0.68
N GLU A 391 16.23 -21.26 0.74
CA GLU A 391 15.19 -20.80 -0.17
C GLU A 391 15.53 -19.48 -0.88
N GLY A 392 14.72 -19.14 -1.88
CA GLY A 392 14.81 -17.89 -2.63
C GLY A 392 15.90 -17.85 -3.71
N ALA A 393 15.97 -16.72 -4.40
CA ALA A 393 16.87 -16.52 -5.55
C ALA A 393 18.36 -16.58 -5.18
N LEU A 394 18.69 -16.41 -3.90
CA LEU A 394 20.07 -16.41 -3.40
C LEU A 394 20.44 -17.68 -2.61
N LYS A 395 19.65 -18.76 -2.71
CA LYS A 395 20.01 -20.04 -2.08
C LYS A 395 21.43 -20.50 -2.47
N ASN A 396 22.10 -21.15 -1.53
CA ASN A 396 23.50 -21.64 -1.65
C ASN A 396 24.55 -20.54 -1.83
N THR A 397 24.22 -19.27 -1.59
CA THR A 397 25.22 -18.19 -1.52
C THR A 397 26.11 -18.41 -0.30
N PRO A 398 27.43 -18.19 -0.35
CA PRO A 398 28.25 -18.36 0.85
C PRO A 398 28.05 -17.22 1.86
N PHE A 399 28.34 -17.51 3.12
CA PHE A 399 28.75 -16.50 4.09
C PHE A 399 30.17 -16.05 3.77
N TYR A 400 30.42 -14.75 3.76
CA TYR A 400 31.74 -14.15 3.51
C TYR A 400 32.32 -13.68 4.82
N SER A 401 33.54 -14.11 5.15
CA SER A 401 34.22 -13.73 6.38
C SER A 401 35.57 -13.09 6.07
N THR A 402 35.73 -11.81 6.43
CA THR A 402 37.04 -11.14 6.36
C THR A 402 37.93 -11.52 7.56
N PHE A 403 37.34 -11.98 8.67
CA PHE A 403 38.09 -12.48 9.84
C PHE A 403 39.06 -13.62 9.49
N PHE A 404 38.61 -14.48 8.58
CA PHE A 404 39.29 -15.73 8.23
C PHE A 404 39.69 -15.77 6.75
N ASP A 405 39.39 -14.72 5.98
CA ASP A 405 39.54 -14.65 4.53
C ASP A 405 38.92 -15.84 3.79
N VAL A 406 37.68 -16.22 4.16
CA VAL A 406 36.96 -17.36 3.56
C VAL A 406 35.51 -17.06 3.16
N GLU A 407 35.03 -17.90 2.25
CA GLU A 407 33.63 -18.12 1.89
C GLU A 407 33.18 -19.46 2.47
N ILE A 408 32.04 -19.47 3.16
CA ILE A 408 31.47 -20.66 3.83
C ILE A 408 30.10 -20.94 3.22
N ILE A 409 29.97 -22.06 2.51
CA ILE A 409 28.71 -22.50 1.92
C ILE A 409 28.05 -23.48 2.89
N SER A 410 27.10 -22.99 3.68
CA SER A 410 26.30 -23.76 4.64
C SER A 410 24.80 -23.50 4.45
N ASP A 411 23.96 -24.40 4.98
CA ASP A 411 22.51 -24.27 4.97
C ASP A 411 22.01 -23.33 6.08
N TYR A 412 22.70 -23.29 7.21
CA TYR A 412 22.29 -22.47 8.35
C TYR A 412 23.46 -21.82 9.08
N MET A 413 23.13 -20.79 9.85
CA MET A 413 23.94 -20.23 10.94
C MET A 413 23.05 -20.04 12.16
N TYR A 414 23.43 -20.65 13.29
CA TYR A 414 22.77 -20.48 14.58
C TYR A 414 23.66 -19.75 15.56
N TYR A 415 23.08 -18.77 16.24
CA TYR A 415 23.79 -17.99 17.25
C TYR A 415 22.85 -17.50 18.34
N SER A 416 23.33 -17.45 19.57
CA SER A 416 22.65 -16.73 20.66
C SER A 416 23.41 -15.44 20.94
N PRO A 417 22.86 -14.25 20.61
CA PRO A 417 23.51 -12.97 20.86
C PRO A 417 24.10 -12.84 22.27
N GLY A 418 25.42 -12.63 22.35
CA GLY A 418 26.18 -12.51 23.60
C GLY A 418 26.90 -13.79 24.01
N GLN A 419 26.61 -14.92 23.37
CA GLN A 419 27.34 -16.17 23.58
C GLN A 419 28.64 -16.22 22.78
N ARG A 420 29.52 -17.14 23.15
CA ARG A 420 30.87 -17.29 22.59
C ARG A 420 30.90 -17.94 21.21
N LEU A 421 29.96 -18.84 20.92
CA LEU A 421 30.02 -19.73 19.76
C LEU A 421 28.91 -19.42 18.74
N MET A 422 29.29 -19.25 17.46
CA MET A 422 28.38 -19.31 16.31
C MET A 422 28.56 -20.65 15.59
N ASN A 423 27.45 -21.31 15.23
CA ASN A 423 27.49 -22.62 14.59
C ASN A 423 26.99 -22.54 13.14
N PHE A 424 27.64 -23.27 12.24
CA PHE A 424 27.22 -23.40 10.84
C PHE A 424 27.16 -24.88 10.46
N GLY A 425 26.23 -25.22 9.58
CA GLY A 425 26.10 -26.60 9.12
C GLY A 425 25.11 -26.83 7.99
N ILE A 426 24.83 -28.10 7.76
CA ILE A 426 23.89 -28.61 6.77
C ILE A 426 22.65 -29.19 7.48
N ILE A 427 21.45 -28.87 6.98
CA ILE A 427 20.19 -29.38 7.56
C ILE A 427 19.81 -30.72 6.95
N MET A 428 19.90 -30.85 5.62
CA MET A 428 19.44 -32.03 4.90
C MET A 428 20.61 -32.96 4.56
N ALA A 429 20.50 -34.24 4.92
CA ALA A 429 21.51 -35.28 4.67
C ALA A 429 22.93 -34.85 5.12
N PRO A 430 23.12 -34.49 6.41
CA PRO A 430 24.37 -33.92 6.91
C PRO A 430 25.57 -34.88 6.87
N ASP A 431 25.32 -36.18 6.79
CA ASP A 431 26.29 -37.25 6.56
C ASP A 431 26.77 -37.34 5.10
N GLN A 432 26.00 -36.81 4.15
CA GLN A 432 26.29 -36.88 2.71
C GLN A 432 26.71 -35.54 2.11
N ARG A 433 26.20 -34.43 2.66
CA ARG A 433 26.43 -33.09 2.14
C ARG A 433 27.42 -32.33 3.02
N PRO A 434 28.56 -31.87 2.47
CA PRO A 434 29.52 -31.09 3.23
C PRO A 434 29.13 -29.60 3.32
N VAL A 435 29.60 -28.94 4.38
CA VAL A 435 29.88 -27.50 4.31
C VAL A 435 31.16 -27.30 3.50
N ASN A 436 31.11 -26.43 2.49
CA ASN A 436 32.27 -26.13 1.66
C ASN A 436 32.88 -24.79 2.05
N VAL A 437 34.20 -24.79 2.23
CA VAL A 437 34.97 -23.60 2.60
C VAL A 437 35.97 -23.31 1.50
N LYS A 438 36.07 -22.04 1.11
CA LYS A 438 37.01 -21.56 0.09
C LYS A 438 37.68 -20.28 0.56
N SER A 439 38.94 -20.06 0.22
CA SER A 439 39.57 -18.75 0.38
C SER A 439 38.80 -17.66 -0.41
N LEU A 440 38.79 -16.41 0.07
CA LEU A 440 38.18 -15.29 -0.67
C LEU A 440 38.86 -15.05 -2.04
N ASN A 441 40.14 -15.43 -2.16
CA ASN A 441 40.91 -15.37 -3.41
C ASN A 441 40.90 -16.71 -4.17
N TYR A 442 39.96 -17.62 -3.89
CA TYR A 442 39.81 -18.85 -4.64
C TYR A 442 39.43 -18.54 -6.09
N PHE A 443 40.11 -19.17 -7.05
CA PHE A 443 39.81 -19.05 -8.46
C PHE A 443 39.40 -20.41 -9.05
N SER A 444 38.47 -20.39 -10.01
CA SER A 444 38.14 -21.57 -10.80
C SER A 444 37.68 -21.16 -12.19
N GLU A 445 38.39 -21.65 -13.20
CA GLU A 445 38.04 -21.47 -14.61
C GLU A 445 36.62 -21.99 -14.92
N LYS A 446 36.22 -23.10 -14.27
CA LYS A 446 34.87 -23.67 -14.38
C LYS A 446 33.78 -22.67 -14.00
N ILE A 447 33.97 -21.95 -12.90
CA ILE A 447 33.01 -20.94 -12.42
C ILE A 447 32.81 -19.82 -13.44
N ILE A 448 33.89 -19.35 -14.09
CA ILE A 448 33.77 -18.33 -15.14
C ILE A 448 32.99 -18.88 -16.33
N ASN A 449 33.29 -20.11 -16.74
CA ASN A 449 32.62 -20.71 -17.90
C ASN A 449 31.12 -20.89 -17.67
N GLU A 450 30.71 -21.28 -16.45
CA GLU A 450 29.31 -21.38 -16.03
C GLU A 450 28.54 -20.04 -16.06
N LEU A 451 29.24 -18.90 -16.10
CA LEU A 451 28.66 -17.55 -16.22
C LEU A 451 28.46 -17.11 -17.69
N THR A 452 28.61 -18.03 -18.63
CA THR A 452 28.38 -17.80 -20.06
C THR A 452 26.98 -18.27 -20.44
N ASP A 453 26.20 -17.39 -21.06
CA ASP A 453 24.86 -17.74 -21.54
C ASP A 453 24.90 -18.56 -22.84
N LEU A 454 23.71 -18.98 -23.30
CA LEU A 454 23.56 -19.76 -24.54
C LEU A 454 24.01 -19.02 -25.80
N ASN A 455 24.10 -17.69 -25.75
CA ASN A 455 24.55 -16.84 -26.86
C ASN A 455 26.06 -16.56 -26.79
N GLY A 456 26.78 -17.17 -25.84
CA GLY A 456 28.22 -16.98 -25.66
C GLY A 456 28.60 -15.73 -24.87
N VAL A 457 27.63 -14.99 -24.32
CA VAL A 457 27.90 -13.80 -23.51
C VAL A 457 28.27 -14.23 -22.10
N ASN A 458 29.52 -13.96 -21.71
CA ASN A 458 29.95 -14.14 -20.33
C ASN A 458 29.64 -12.89 -19.49
N ILE A 459 28.68 -13.00 -18.59
CA ILE A 459 28.16 -11.84 -17.86
C ILE A 459 29.21 -11.21 -16.94
N LEU A 460 30.15 -12.00 -16.39
CA LEU A 460 31.25 -11.49 -15.56
C LEU A 460 32.17 -10.60 -16.38
N LYS A 461 32.59 -11.08 -17.56
CA LYS A 461 33.45 -10.33 -18.48
C LYS A 461 32.76 -9.07 -18.96
N ALA A 462 31.49 -9.16 -19.35
CA ALA A 462 30.69 -8.01 -19.76
C ALA A 462 30.61 -6.93 -18.68
N THR A 463 30.27 -7.33 -17.45
CA THR A 463 30.15 -6.43 -16.29
C THR A 463 31.47 -5.74 -15.99
N TYR A 464 32.58 -6.47 -15.95
CA TYR A 464 33.90 -5.90 -15.68
C TYR A 464 34.38 -4.97 -16.80
N ASN A 465 34.21 -5.37 -18.07
CA ASN A 465 34.58 -4.54 -19.22
C ASN A 465 33.80 -3.23 -19.25
N TYR A 466 32.50 -3.27 -18.95
CA TYR A 466 31.68 -2.07 -18.81
C TYR A 466 32.23 -1.14 -17.72
N ALA A 467 32.51 -1.69 -16.53
CA ALA A 467 33.01 -0.92 -15.40
C ALA A 467 34.32 -0.19 -15.72
N ILE A 468 35.28 -0.90 -16.34
CA ILE A 468 36.58 -0.34 -16.72
C ILE A 468 36.47 0.67 -17.86
N LYS A 469 35.68 0.38 -18.90
CA LYS A 469 35.48 1.29 -20.04
C LYS A 469 34.90 2.63 -19.60
N ASN A 470 33.98 2.61 -18.65
CA ASN A 470 33.29 3.80 -18.14
C ASN A 470 33.92 4.39 -16.87
N LYS A 471 35.02 3.81 -16.36
CA LYS A 471 35.73 4.25 -15.14
C LYS A 471 34.83 4.40 -13.91
N ARG A 472 33.83 3.51 -13.76
CA ARG A 472 32.91 3.48 -12.62
C ARG A 472 32.64 2.06 -12.19
N LEU A 473 32.55 1.82 -10.88
CA LEU A 473 32.30 0.49 -10.31
C LEU A 473 30.83 0.25 -9.97
N ASP A 474 29.99 1.28 -10.05
CA ASP A 474 28.56 1.22 -9.81
C ASP A 474 27.79 1.70 -11.03
N PHE A 475 26.70 1.03 -11.41
CA PHE A 475 25.88 1.38 -12.58
C PHE A 475 24.55 0.61 -12.52
N PHE A 476 23.55 1.01 -13.31
CA PHE A 476 22.27 0.30 -13.35
C PHE A 476 22.34 -0.89 -14.31
N ILE A 477 21.51 -1.90 -14.06
CA ILE A 477 21.37 -3.06 -14.96
C ILE A 477 21.00 -2.65 -16.39
N ASP A 478 20.22 -1.58 -16.55
CA ASP A 478 19.83 -1.05 -17.86
C ASP A 478 21.03 -0.44 -18.61
N ASP A 479 22.00 0.13 -17.90
CA ASP A 479 23.25 0.61 -18.52
C ASP A 479 24.06 -0.55 -19.10
N LEU A 480 24.12 -1.66 -18.35
CA LEU A 480 24.81 -2.88 -18.79
C LEU A 480 24.08 -3.54 -19.97
N SER A 481 22.74 -3.57 -19.95
CA SER A 481 21.96 -4.14 -21.05
C SER A 481 22.10 -3.29 -22.32
N TYR A 482 22.13 -1.97 -22.19
CA TYR A 482 22.39 -1.06 -23.31
C TYR A 482 23.78 -1.31 -23.92
N PHE A 483 24.81 -1.46 -23.07
CA PHE A 483 26.16 -1.81 -23.52
C PHE A 483 26.22 -3.13 -24.29
N LEU A 484 25.42 -4.12 -23.87
CA LEU A 484 25.28 -5.42 -24.51
C LEU A 484 24.29 -5.44 -25.69
N LYS A 485 23.64 -4.30 -26.00
CA LYS A 485 22.60 -4.18 -27.03
C LYS A 485 21.46 -5.19 -26.82
N THR A 486 21.02 -5.35 -25.58
CA THR A 486 19.95 -6.27 -25.17
C THR A 486 19.01 -5.63 -24.15
N ASN A 487 17.93 -6.33 -23.78
CA ASN A 487 17.00 -5.90 -22.74
C ASN A 487 17.45 -6.39 -21.35
N SER A 488 17.27 -5.58 -20.31
CA SER A 488 17.68 -5.92 -18.92
C SER A 488 17.02 -7.18 -18.37
N GLY A 489 15.81 -7.53 -18.85
CA GLY A 489 15.14 -8.79 -18.51
C GLY A 489 15.95 -10.03 -18.92
N LEU A 490 16.66 -9.99 -20.06
CA LEU A 490 17.44 -11.12 -20.57
C LEU A 490 18.76 -11.33 -19.80
N ILE A 491 19.35 -10.27 -19.26
CA ILE A 491 20.61 -10.36 -18.51
C ILE A 491 20.42 -10.51 -16.99
N ARG A 492 19.20 -10.35 -16.49
CA ARG A 492 18.88 -10.41 -15.05
C ARG A 492 19.33 -11.72 -14.40
N GLY A 493 19.14 -12.86 -15.07
CA GLY A 493 19.60 -14.16 -14.57
C GLY A 493 21.12 -14.23 -14.39
N GLY A 494 21.89 -13.63 -15.32
CA GLY A 494 23.34 -13.51 -15.23
C GLY A 494 23.77 -12.60 -14.07
N VAL A 495 23.13 -11.43 -13.92
CA VAL A 495 23.39 -10.50 -12.81
C VAL A 495 23.10 -11.16 -11.45
N LEU A 496 21.99 -11.89 -11.32
CA LEU A 496 21.69 -12.66 -10.11
C LEU A 496 22.77 -13.72 -9.84
N SER A 497 23.28 -14.38 -10.88
CA SER A 497 24.38 -15.35 -10.75
C SER A 497 25.67 -14.69 -10.27
N LEU A 498 25.99 -13.48 -10.75
CA LEU A 498 27.11 -12.71 -10.24
C LEU A 498 26.95 -12.34 -8.77
N TRP A 499 25.74 -11.94 -8.38
CA TRP A 499 25.46 -11.57 -6.99
C TRP A 499 25.58 -12.76 -6.04
N ARG A 500 25.01 -13.92 -6.40
CA ARG A 500 25.12 -15.19 -5.65
C ARG A 500 26.56 -15.60 -5.38
N GLN A 501 27.45 -15.31 -6.32
CA GLN A 501 28.86 -15.70 -6.25
C GLN A 501 29.76 -14.61 -5.68
N GLY A 502 29.21 -13.48 -5.23
CA GLY A 502 29.97 -12.41 -4.58
C GLY A 502 30.81 -11.57 -5.55
N PHE A 503 30.49 -11.61 -6.85
CA PHE A 503 31.14 -10.77 -7.86
C PHE A 503 30.61 -9.34 -7.81
N ILE A 504 29.32 -9.18 -7.54
CA ILE A 504 28.69 -7.88 -7.44
C ILE A 504 27.84 -7.80 -6.18
N ASN A 505 27.56 -6.59 -5.72
CA ASN A 505 26.41 -6.30 -4.90
C ASN A 505 25.30 -5.77 -5.82
N TYR A 506 24.09 -6.32 -5.70
CA TYR A 506 22.96 -5.95 -6.56
C TYR A 506 21.76 -5.56 -5.71
N ASP A 507 21.21 -4.38 -5.97
CA ASP A 507 19.94 -3.94 -5.41
C ASP A 507 18.83 -4.23 -6.42
N SER A 508 18.06 -5.29 -6.17
CA SER A 508 16.97 -5.69 -7.06
C SER A 508 15.81 -4.70 -7.11
N SER A 509 15.72 -3.75 -6.17
CA SER A 509 14.65 -2.74 -6.15
C SER A 509 14.95 -1.55 -7.06
N SER A 510 16.20 -1.09 -7.06
CA SER A 510 16.67 0.05 -7.87
C SER A 510 17.35 -0.38 -9.18
N GLY A 511 17.75 -1.65 -9.30
CA GLY A 511 18.54 -2.15 -10.41
C GLY A 511 20.03 -1.77 -10.32
N LEU A 512 20.48 -1.20 -9.21
CA LEU A 512 21.87 -0.77 -9.01
C LEU A 512 22.80 -1.97 -8.82
N ILE A 513 23.85 -2.04 -9.65
CA ILE A 513 24.96 -2.98 -9.59
C ILE A 513 26.17 -2.25 -9.04
N GLN A 514 26.88 -2.86 -8.09
CA GLN A 514 28.19 -2.44 -7.61
C GLN A 514 29.17 -3.59 -7.78
N VAL A 515 30.21 -3.40 -8.58
CA VAL A 515 31.26 -4.38 -8.87
C VAL A 515 32.18 -4.53 -7.66
N LEU A 516 32.40 -5.77 -7.23
CA LEU A 516 33.25 -6.10 -6.08
C LEU A 516 34.67 -6.50 -6.53
N PRO A 517 35.68 -6.39 -5.63
CA PRO A 517 37.07 -6.78 -5.95
C PRO A 517 37.22 -8.19 -6.52
N LYS A 518 36.37 -9.13 -6.09
CA LYS A 518 36.36 -10.52 -6.58
C LYS A 518 36.16 -10.61 -8.09
N THR A 519 35.35 -9.74 -8.69
CA THR A 519 35.17 -9.70 -10.16
C THR A 519 36.48 -9.39 -10.87
N ARG A 520 37.21 -8.38 -10.39
CA ARG A 520 38.51 -8.02 -10.93
C ARG A 520 39.49 -9.18 -10.77
N HIS A 521 39.53 -9.79 -9.58
CA HIS A 521 40.40 -10.94 -9.32
C HIS A 521 40.15 -12.06 -10.31
N TYR A 522 38.89 -12.52 -10.46
CA TYR A 522 38.54 -13.57 -11.39
C TYR A 522 38.85 -13.22 -12.85
N PHE A 523 38.55 -11.99 -13.27
CA PHE A 523 38.85 -11.54 -14.63
C PHE A 523 40.36 -11.56 -14.92
N LEU A 524 41.19 -11.10 -13.99
CA LEU A 524 42.65 -11.10 -14.17
C LEU A 524 43.27 -12.49 -14.04
N SER A 525 42.76 -13.33 -13.13
CA SER A 525 43.19 -14.72 -12.98
C SER A 525 42.91 -15.54 -14.24
N HIS A 526 41.76 -15.34 -14.88
CA HIS A 526 41.44 -15.93 -16.18
C HIS A 526 42.45 -15.54 -17.28
N LEU A 527 42.95 -14.29 -17.23
CA LEU A 527 44.01 -13.82 -18.13
C LEU A 527 45.42 -14.26 -17.71
N LYS A 528 45.56 -15.06 -16.63
CA LYS A 528 46.83 -15.45 -16.01
C LYS A 528 47.67 -14.26 -15.53
N ARG A 529 47.00 -13.18 -15.10
CA ARG A 529 47.61 -11.89 -14.68
C ARG A 529 47.45 -11.58 -13.19
N SER A 530 46.91 -12.50 -12.40
CA SER A 530 46.80 -12.38 -10.94
C SER A 530 47.31 -13.65 -10.30
N ASP A 531 48.03 -13.51 -9.20
CA ASP A 531 48.26 -14.62 -8.28
C ASP A 531 47.01 -14.84 -7.42
N PHE A 532 46.84 -16.07 -6.94
CA PHE A 532 45.75 -16.49 -6.06
C PHE A 532 46.28 -17.40 -4.95
N ASP A 533 45.71 -17.26 -3.77
CA ASP A 533 45.86 -18.21 -2.68
C ASP A 533 44.64 -19.12 -2.69
N GLU A 534 44.76 -20.29 -3.33
CA GLU A 534 43.66 -21.25 -3.43
C GLU A 534 43.81 -22.22 -2.29
N TYR A 535 42.87 -22.15 -1.35
CA TYR A 535 42.55 -23.33 -0.61
C TYR A 535 41.05 -23.55 -0.57
N SER A 536 40.68 -24.81 -0.58
CA SER A 536 39.31 -25.24 -0.39
C SER A 536 39.28 -26.59 0.31
N PHE A 537 38.25 -26.78 1.13
CA PHE A 537 38.02 -28.04 1.81
C PHE A 537 36.54 -28.23 2.09
N SER A 538 36.18 -29.46 2.38
CA SER A 538 34.83 -29.89 2.70
C SER A 538 34.83 -30.42 4.13
N SER A 539 33.82 -30.03 4.90
CA SER A 539 33.59 -30.49 6.28
C SER A 539 32.29 -31.28 6.30
N ILE A 540 32.35 -32.55 6.71
CA ILE A 540 31.19 -33.45 6.84
C ILE A 540 31.02 -33.77 8.33
N SER A 541 29.80 -33.64 8.86
CA SER A 541 29.51 -33.92 10.27
C SER A 541 28.17 -34.63 10.38
N GLN A 542 28.13 -35.78 11.04
CA GLN A 542 26.91 -36.53 11.30
C GLN A 542 25.93 -35.76 12.21
N SER A 543 26.44 -34.84 13.03
CA SER A 543 25.63 -34.05 13.97
C SER A 543 25.18 -32.70 13.39
N SER A 544 25.40 -32.46 12.10
CA SER A 544 25.17 -31.17 11.43
C SER A 544 25.98 -30.00 11.99
N ASN A 545 26.93 -30.21 12.91
CA ASN A 545 27.76 -29.14 13.50
C ASN A 545 29.12 -29.05 12.80
N ASN A 546 29.09 -28.71 11.52
CA ASN A 546 30.28 -28.70 10.68
C ASN A 546 31.32 -27.65 11.11
N ILE A 547 30.87 -26.46 11.51
CA ILE A 547 31.76 -25.34 11.87
C ILE A 547 31.30 -24.68 13.16
N LYS A 548 32.26 -24.43 14.07
CA LYS A 548 32.09 -23.59 15.25
C LYS A 548 33.03 -22.39 15.17
N TYR A 549 32.47 -21.20 15.07
CA TYR A 549 33.23 -19.95 15.19
C TYR A 549 33.21 -19.47 16.64
N ASP A 550 34.39 -19.44 17.25
CA ASP A 550 34.63 -18.86 18.56
C ASP A 550 34.94 -17.37 18.43
N ILE A 551 33.96 -16.55 18.79
CA ILE A 551 34.04 -15.09 18.68
C ILE A 551 35.11 -14.52 19.59
N LYS A 552 35.30 -15.11 20.78
CA LYS A 552 36.25 -14.61 21.78
C LYS A 552 37.68 -14.92 21.38
N GLU A 553 37.94 -16.14 20.93
CA GLU A 553 39.29 -16.55 20.50
C GLU A 553 39.62 -16.13 19.06
N LYS A 554 38.62 -15.65 18.31
CA LYS A 554 38.73 -15.39 16.86
C LYS A 554 39.28 -16.62 16.11
N LYS A 555 38.77 -17.80 16.48
CA LYS A 555 39.15 -19.10 15.89
C LYS A 555 37.93 -19.81 15.30
N MET A 556 38.15 -20.54 14.22
CA MET A 556 37.12 -21.35 13.58
C MET A 556 37.53 -22.82 13.65
N PHE A 557 36.67 -23.65 14.23
CA PHE A 557 36.85 -25.08 14.37
C PHE A 557 35.98 -25.80 13.34
N PHE A 558 36.52 -26.83 12.71
CA PHE A 558 35.88 -27.59 11.65
C PHE A 558 35.83 -29.07 12.04
N GLU A 559 34.69 -29.71 11.82
CA GLU A 559 34.50 -31.13 12.09
C GLU A 559 34.54 -31.94 10.78
N GLY A 560 35.16 -33.12 10.81
CA GLY A 560 35.20 -34.06 9.68
C GLY A 560 35.77 -33.48 8.39
N VAL A 561 36.94 -32.83 8.51
CA VAL A 561 37.73 -32.37 7.36
C VAL A 561 38.75 -33.45 7.00
N ASP A 562 38.53 -34.13 5.88
CA ASP A 562 39.43 -35.21 5.43
C ASP A 562 40.67 -34.68 4.69
N LYS A 563 40.47 -33.66 3.84
CA LYS A 563 41.50 -33.15 2.92
C LYS A 563 41.36 -31.65 2.71
N ILE A 564 42.49 -30.98 2.60
CA ILE A 564 42.59 -29.57 2.20
C ILE A 564 43.27 -29.52 0.84
N THR A 565 42.59 -28.91 -0.13
CA THR A 565 43.16 -28.66 -1.47
C THR A 565 43.92 -27.33 -1.43
N LEU A 566 45.16 -27.30 -1.93
CA LEU A 566 46.01 -26.11 -2.01
C LEU A 566 46.42 -25.82 -3.46
N SER A 567 46.58 -24.55 -3.82
CA SER A 567 47.13 -24.16 -5.13
C SER A 567 48.57 -24.66 -5.30
N LYS A 568 48.90 -25.14 -6.51
CA LYS A 568 50.23 -25.69 -6.86
C LYS A 568 51.39 -24.70 -6.72
N LYS A 569 51.16 -23.40 -6.52
CA LYS A 569 52.22 -22.37 -6.45
C LYS A 569 52.83 -22.18 -5.05
N LYS A 570 52.21 -22.71 -3.98
CA LYS A 570 52.69 -22.55 -2.58
C LYS A 570 53.22 -23.83 -1.92
N GLN A 571 53.70 -24.81 -2.70
CA GLN A 571 54.35 -26.00 -2.13
C GLN A 571 55.73 -25.71 -1.48
N ASN A 572 56.31 -24.52 -1.69
CA ASN A 572 57.64 -24.13 -1.18
C ASN A 572 57.67 -22.91 -0.25
N GLY A 573 56.54 -22.47 0.33
CA GLY A 573 56.49 -21.31 1.22
C GLY A 573 55.93 -21.64 2.59
N SER A 574 56.79 -21.61 3.61
CA SER A 574 56.46 -21.70 5.05
C SER A 574 55.08 -21.12 5.40
N PHE A 575 54.18 -21.96 5.93
CA PHE A 575 52.95 -21.55 6.59
C PHE A 575 53.28 -20.64 7.78
N SER A 576 53.01 -19.33 7.68
CA SER A 576 53.02 -18.45 8.85
C SER A 576 51.76 -18.71 9.68
N LYS A 577 51.91 -19.53 10.72
CA LYS A 577 51.10 -19.64 11.95
C LYS A 577 49.66 -19.07 11.88
N ARG A 578 48.66 -19.91 11.55
CA ARG A 578 47.28 -19.68 12.00
C ARG A 578 46.34 -20.89 12.00
N TRP A 579 46.86 -22.09 11.74
CA TRP A 579 46.07 -23.32 11.72
C TRP A 579 46.80 -24.37 12.56
N GLU A 580 46.18 -24.75 13.68
CA GLU A 580 46.62 -25.88 14.50
C GLU A 580 45.59 -26.99 14.32
N SER A 581 46.00 -28.10 13.70
CA SER A 581 45.21 -29.32 13.70
C SER A 581 45.49 -30.07 15.00
N THR A 582 44.53 -30.12 15.91
CA THR A 582 44.53 -31.12 16.98
C THR A 582 43.83 -32.36 16.45
N THR A 583 44.61 -33.42 16.24
CA THR A 583 44.13 -34.78 15.98
C THR A 583 43.40 -35.35 17.19
#